data_AF-A0A9D8A3C2-F1
#
_entry.id   AF-A0A9D8A3C2-F1
#
_cell.length_a   1.000
_cell.length_b   1.000
_cell.length_c   1.000
_cell.angle_alpha   90.00
_cell.angle_beta   90.00
_cell.angle_gamma   90.00
#
_symmetry.space_group_name_H-M   'P 1'
#
loop_
_entity.id
_entity.type
_entity.pdbx_description
1 polymer ?
#
loop_
_entity_poly.entity_id
_entity_poly.type
_entity_poly.pdbx_seq_one_letter_code
_entity_poly.pdbx_strand_id
1 'polypeptide(L)'
;MVTPSKIWFYILFLPSALVLFSLSTVYLAFTFEWGNESNIPIPLLLGLFFAEFTMVASGLGIVAFIRTNPKSIFLRGVGVLNITILITAGIIGYNIFMNLK
;
A
#
# COMPACT_ATOMS: atom_id res chain seq x y z
N MET A 1 -14.12 13.29 25.82
CA MET A 1 -13.65 13.23 24.42
C MET A 1 -12.36 12.42 24.42
N VAL A 2 -12.36 11.23 23.81
CA VAL A 2 -11.14 10.43 23.70
C VAL A 2 -10.23 11.14 22.71
N THR A 3 -9.12 11.70 23.17
CA THR A 3 -8.07 12.19 22.27
C THR A 3 -7.64 11.02 21.40
N PRO A 4 -7.76 11.12 20.06
CA PRO A 4 -7.28 10.05 19.20
C PRO A 4 -5.80 9.86 19.49
N SER A 5 -5.42 8.66 19.93
CA SER A 5 -4.03 8.32 20.23
C SER A 5 -3.17 8.69 19.01
N LYS A 6 -2.02 9.32 19.25
CA LYS A 6 -1.05 9.71 18.21
C LYS A 6 -0.73 8.55 17.26
N ILE A 7 -0.80 7.31 17.76
CA ILE A 7 -0.60 6.08 16.99
C ILE A 7 -1.58 5.99 15.81
N TRP A 8 -2.87 6.25 16.01
CA TRP A 8 -3.86 6.18 14.93
C TRP A 8 -3.63 7.25 13.86
N PHE A 9 -3.12 8.42 14.26
CA PHE A 9 -2.76 9.45 13.30
C PHE A 9 -1.59 9.00 12.41
N TYR A 10 -0.56 8.37 12.97
CA TYR A 10 0.55 7.84 12.16
C TYR A 10 0.13 6.68 11.25
N ILE A 11 -0.76 5.79 11.73
CA ILE A 11 -1.29 4.67 10.94
C ILE A 11 -2.06 5.19 9.71
N LEU A 12 -2.70 6.36 9.79
CA LEU A 12 -3.41 6.95 8.66
C LEU A 12 -2.49 7.23 7.45
N PHE A 13 -1.23 7.59 7.68
CA PHE A 13 -0.25 7.92 6.64
C PHE A 13 0.64 6.74 6.22
N LEU A 14 0.63 5.67 7.00
CA LEU A 14 1.43 4.47 6.72
C LEU A 14 1.21 3.90 5.31
N PRO A 15 -0.03 3.80 4.78
CA PRO A 15 -0.25 3.25 3.44
C PRO A 15 0.43 4.07 2.34
N SER A 16 0.33 5.40 2.39
CA SER A 16 0.96 6.28 1.41
C SER A 16 2.49 6.16 1.43
N ALA A 17 3.10 6.06 2.62
CA ALA A 17 4.54 5.85 2.75
C ALA A 17 4.97 4.50 2.15
N LEU A 18 4.18 3.44 2.38
CA LEU A 18 4.43 2.11 1.84
C LEU A 18 4.27 2.06 0.31
N VAL A 19 3.30 2.78 -0.26
CA VAL A 19 3.16 2.90 -1.72
C VAL A 19 4.42 3.51 -2.34
N LEU A 20 4.92 4.61 -1.78
CA LEU A 20 6.13 5.26 -2.31
C LEU A 20 7.36 4.35 -2.21
N PHE A 21 7.53 3.70 -1.06
CA PHE A 21 8.64 2.77 -0.84
C PHE A 21 8.56 1.55 -1.77
N SER A 22 7.39 0.95 -1.90
CA SER A 22 7.19 -0.23 -2.74
C SER A 22 7.39 0.07 -4.22
N LEU A 23 6.78 1.14 -4.75
CA LEU A 23 6.97 1.55 -6.13
C LEU A 23 8.44 1.84 -6.44
N SER A 24 9.15 2.52 -5.53
CA SER A 24 10.57 2.78 -5.70
C SER A 24 11.39 1.48 -5.75
N THR A 25 11.09 0.53 -4.87
CA THR A 25 11.80 -0.75 -4.81
C THR A 25 11.52 -1.60 -6.05
N VAL A 26 10.26 -1.69 -6.50
CA VAL A 26 9.89 -2.42 -7.71
C VAL A 26 10.51 -1.78 -8.95
N TYR A 27 10.52 -0.44 -9.02
CA TYR A 27 11.16 0.30 -10.11
C TYR A 27 12.67 0.05 -10.16
N LEU A 28 13.35 0.05 -9.01
CA LEU A 28 14.78 -0.28 -8.93
C LEU A 28 15.04 -1.73 -9.37
N ALA A 29 14.23 -2.67 -8.90
CA ALA A 29 14.36 -4.07 -9.29
C ALA A 29 14.20 -4.26 -10.81
N PHE A 30 13.27 -3.53 -11.43
CA PHE A 30 13.09 -3.53 -12.88
C PHE A 30 14.27 -2.88 -13.61
N THR A 31 14.73 -1.71 -13.14
CA THR A 31 15.80 -0.92 -13.77
C THR A 31 17.14 -1.64 -13.75
N PHE A 32 17.45 -2.34 -12.65
CA PHE A 32 18.70 -3.08 -12.48
C PHE A 32 18.58 -4.56 -12.86
N GLU A 33 17.50 -4.95 -13.53
CA GLU A 33 17.25 -6.32 -14.01
C GLU A 33 17.48 -7.39 -12.93
N TRP A 34 16.98 -7.13 -11.71
CA TRP A 34 17.14 -8.06 -10.61
C TRP A 34 16.53 -9.42 -10.97
N GLY A 35 17.35 -10.47 -10.91
CA GLY A 35 16.91 -11.83 -11.19
C GLY A 35 16.62 -12.11 -12.66
N ASN A 36 17.36 -11.48 -13.59
CA ASN A 36 17.27 -11.76 -15.04
C ASN A 36 17.43 -13.27 -15.38
N GLU A 37 18.17 -14.01 -14.57
CA GLU A 37 18.39 -15.46 -14.74
C GLU A 37 17.25 -16.34 -14.14
N SER A 38 16.26 -15.73 -13.48
CA SER A 38 15.21 -16.46 -12.76
C SER A 38 14.00 -16.75 -13.65
N ASN A 39 13.42 -17.94 -13.49
CA ASN A 39 12.18 -18.32 -14.19
C ASN A 39 10.99 -17.40 -13.87
N ILE A 40 10.98 -16.79 -12.68
CA ILE A 40 10.01 -15.78 -12.29
C ILE A 40 10.77 -14.46 -12.05
N PRO A 41 10.41 -13.38 -12.74
CA PRO A 41 11.07 -12.09 -12.55
C PRO A 41 10.90 -11.59 -11.11
N ILE A 42 12.01 -11.25 -10.43
CA ILE A 42 12.00 -10.69 -9.07
C ILE A 42 11.11 -9.43 -8.96
N PRO A 43 11.04 -8.51 -9.95
CA PRO A 43 10.15 -7.36 -9.88
C PRO A 43 8.67 -7.74 -9.72
N LEU A 44 8.23 -8.85 -10.32
CA LEU A 44 6.86 -9.35 -10.18
C LEU A 44 6.61 -9.88 -8.76
N LEU A 45 7.56 -10.64 -8.20
CA LEU A 45 7.45 -11.15 -6.82
C LEU A 45 7.41 -10.02 -5.79
N LEU A 46 8.30 -9.03 -5.94
CA LEU A 46 8.31 -7.83 -5.10
C LEU A 46 7.00 -7.04 -5.27
N GLY A 47 6.52 -6.87 -6.51
CA GLY A 47 5.25 -6.22 -6.80
C GLY A 47 4.08 -6.90 -6.12
N LEU A 48 4.00 -8.24 -6.18
CA LEU A 48 2.96 -9.03 -5.51
C LEU A 48 3.02 -8.86 -3.99
N PHE A 49 4.20 -9.07 -3.41
CA PHE A 49 4.41 -8.96 -1.96
C PHE A 49 4.01 -7.57 -1.44
N PHE A 50 4.49 -6.51 -2.10
CA PHE A 50 4.15 -5.15 -1.69
C PHE A 50 2.70 -4.79 -1.95
N ALA A 51 2.06 -5.32 -3.00
CA ALA A 51 0.63 -5.13 -3.22
C ALA A 51 -0.19 -5.71 -2.05
N GLU A 52 0.09 -6.94 -1.64
CA GLU A 52 -0.56 -7.57 -0.48
C GLU A 52 -0.31 -6.81 0.82
N PHE A 53 0.94 -6.44 1.07
CA PHE A 53 1.32 -5.70 2.27
C PHE A 53 0.66 -4.31 2.34
N THR A 54 0.64 -3.59 1.21
CA THR A 54 0.00 -2.29 1.10
C THR A 54 -1.51 -2.38 1.25
N MET A 55 -2.14 -3.45 0.79
CA MET A 55 -3.56 -3.72 0.98
C MET A 55 -3.89 -3.87 2.48
N VAL A 56 -3.11 -4.68 3.22
CA VAL A 56 -3.29 -4.83 4.68
C VAL A 56 -3.09 -3.50 5.41
N ALA A 57 -2.03 -2.76 5.08
CA ALA A 57 -1.76 -1.45 5.68
C ALA A 57 -2.88 -0.45 5.37
N SER A 58 -3.42 -0.45 4.15
CA SER A 58 -4.54 0.41 3.75
C SER A 58 -5.81 0.10 4.53
N GLY A 59 -6.09 -1.19 4.79
CA GLY A 59 -7.17 -1.61 5.68
C GLY A 59 -7.01 -1.02 7.09
N LEU A 60 -5.79 -1.06 7.65
CA LEU A 60 -5.49 -0.42 8.94
C LEU A 60 -5.64 1.10 8.89
N GLY A 61 -5.21 1.75 7.80
CA GLY A 61 -5.38 3.19 7.57
C GLY A 61 -6.85 3.62 7.50
N ILE A 62 -7.72 2.80 6.92
CA ILE A 62 -9.18 3.04 6.91
C ILE A 62 -9.77 2.90 8.31
N VAL A 63 -9.37 1.86 9.07
CA VAL A 63 -9.78 1.71 10.47
C VAL A 63 -9.35 2.92 11.31
N ALA A 64 -8.12 3.39 11.11
CA ALA A 64 -7.60 4.59 11.75
C ALA A 64 -8.42 5.84 11.39
N PHE A 65 -8.77 6.01 10.12
CA PHE A 65 -9.63 7.11 9.66
C PHE A 65 -10.99 7.09 10.36
N ILE A 66 -11.66 5.93 10.41
CA ILE A 66 -12.97 5.78 11.07
C ILE A 66 -12.85 6.06 12.57
N ARG A 67 -11.83 5.53 13.23
CA ARG A 67 -11.59 5.71 14.68
C ARG A 67 -11.30 7.16 15.05
N THR A 68 -10.56 7.88 14.22
CA THR A 68 -10.13 9.25 14.52
C THR A 68 -11.15 10.30 14.09
N ASN A 69 -12.08 9.94 13.19
CA ASN A 69 -13.14 10.79 12.62
C ASN A 69 -12.71 12.27 12.44
N PRO A 70 -11.67 12.51 11.62
CA PRO A 70 -11.07 13.82 11.54
C PRO A 70 -12.02 14.83 10.88
N LYS A 71 -12.09 16.03 11.46
CA LYS A 71 -12.85 17.15 10.89
C LYS A 71 -12.15 17.83 9.71
N SER A 72 -10.83 17.71 9.63
CA SER A 72 -10.02 18.33 8.56
C SER A 72 -10.31 17.69 7.19
N ILE A 73 -10.58 18.52 6.19
CA ILE A 73 -10.77 18.12 4.79
C ILE A 73 -9.57 17.33 4.27
N PHE A 74 -8.36 17.76 4.61
CA PHE A 74 -7.13 17.08 4.20
C PHE A 74 -7.11 15.62 4.69
N LEU A 75 -7.39 15.40 5.98
CA LEU A 75 -7.38 14.06 6.57
C LEU A 75 -8.51 13.17 6.04
N ARG A 76 -9.64 13.77 5.62
CA ARG A 76 -10.69 13.05 4.88
C ARG A 76 -10.22 12.63 3.50
N GLY A 77 -9.48 13.48 2.80
CA GLY A 77 -8.80 13.13 1.55
C GLY A 77 -7.87 11.94 1.73
N VAL A 78 -7.07 11.91 2.81
CA VAL A 78 -6.19 10.77 3.12
C VAL A 78 -6.99 9.50 3.40
N GLY A 79 -8.12 9.59 4.11
CA GLY A 79 -9.01 8.46 4.34
C GLY A 79 -9.55 7.85 3.03
N VAL A 80 -10.00 8.69 2.10
CA VAL A 80 -10.45 8.25 0.77
C VAL A 80 -9.28 7.67 -0.04
N LEU A 81 -8.10 8.28 0.03
CA LEU A 81 -6.90 7.78 -0.62
C LEU A 81 -6.56 6.35 -0.15
N ASN A 82 -6.67 6.06 1.15
CA ASN A 82 -6.44 4.71 1.67
C ASN A 82 -7.43 3.68 1.08
N ILE A 83 -8.68 4.06 0.81
CA ILE A 83 -9.65 3.19 0.11
C ILE A 83 -9.20 2.97 -1.34
N THR A 84 -8.78 4.02 -2.03
CA THR A 84 -8.27 3.90 -3.40
C THR A 84 -7.03 3.01 -3.46
N ILE A 85 -6.08 3.17 -2.52
CA ILE A 85 -4.88 2.34 -2.44
C ILE A 85 -5.28 0.87 -2.20
N LEU A 86 -6.20 0.60 -1.27
CA LEU A 86 -6.68 -0.75 -0.98
C LEU A 86 -7.19 -1.45 -2.25
N ILE A 87 -8.07 -0.79 -3.01
CA ILE A 87 -8.67 -1.35 -4.23
C ILE A 87 -7.61 -1.56 -5.30
N THR A 88 -6.79 -0.53 -5.56
CA THR A 88 -5.75 -0.59 -6.60
C THR A 88 -4.70 -1.65 -6.29
N ALA A 89 -4.26 -1.77 -5.04
CA ALA A 89 -3.33 -2.81 -4.60
C ALA A 89 -3.93 -4.21 -4.78
N GLY A 90 -5.21 -4.41 -4.43
CA GLY A 90 -5.91 -5.66 -4.68
C GLY A 90 -5.98 -6.04 -6.17
N ILE A 91 -6.28 -5.08 -7.04
CA ILE A 91 -6.31 -5.28 -8.50
C ILE A 91 -4.91 -5.63 -9.02
N ILE A 92 -3.88 -4.90 -8.61
CA ILE A 92 -2.49 -5.16 -9.04
C ILE A 92 -2.03 -6.54 -8.58
N GLY A 93 -2.22 -6.87 -7.30
CA GLY A 93 -1.86 -8.17 -6.74
C GLY A 93 -2.56 -9.31 -7.47
N TYR A 94 -3.86 -9.18 -7.75
CA TYR A 94 -4.61 -10.16 -8.53
C TYR A 94 -4.05 -10.34 -9.95
N ASN A 95 -3.77 -9.24 -10.66
CA ASN A 95 -3.22 -9.30 -12.02
C ASN A 95 -1.84 -9.98 -12.05
N ILE A 96 -0.96 -9.63 -11.10
CA ILE A 96 0.36 -10.27 -11.00
C ILE A 96 0.20 -11.76 -10.70
N PHE A 97 -0.64 -12.13 -9.72
CA PHE A 97 -0.86 -13.52 -9.35
C PHE A 97 -1.40 -14.37 -10.50
N MET A 98 -2.29 -13.81 -11.33
CA MET A 98 -2.83 -14.50 -12.50
C MET A 98 -1.80 -14.67 -13.63
N ASN A 99 -0.85 -13.73 -13.76
CA ASN A 99 0.24 -13.81 -14.75
C ASN A 99 1.41 -14.71 -14.31
N LEU A 100 1.48 -15.06 -13.02
CA LEU A 100 2.48 -15.99 -12.47
C LEU A 100 2.07 -17.46 -12.54
N LYS A 101 0.82 -17.75 -12.90
CA LYS A 101 0.30 -19.11 -13.15
C LYS A 101 0.62 -19.57 -14.55
#